data_AF-A0A674JRQ7-F1
#
_entry.id   AF-A0A674JRQ7-F1
#
_cell.length_a   1.000
_cell.length_b   1.000
_cell.length_c   1.000
_cell.angle_alpha   90.00
_cell.angle_beta   90.00
_cell.angle_gamma   90.00
#
_symmetry.space_group_name_H-M   'P 1'
#
loop_
_entity.id
_entity.type
_entity.pdbx_description
1 polymer ?
#
loop_
_entity_poly.entity_id
_entity_poly.type
_entity_poly.pdbx_seq_one_letter_code
_entity_poly.pdbx_strand_id
1 'polypeptide(L)'
;MVSAPSSIRSLSQEMKCTIRLLDDSEISCHIQKETKGQFLIDHICNYYSLLEKDYFGIRYVDPEKQRHWLEPNKSISKQMKSHPPYTMCFRVKFYPHEPLKIKEELTRYLLYLQIKRDIFHGRLLCSFSDAAYLGACIVQAELGDYDPDEHPDNYISDFKIFPKQSQKLEKKIAEIHQNEFR
;
A
#
# COMPACT_ATOMS: atom_id res chain seq x y z
N MET A 1 7.00 -59.93 -18.32
CA MET A 1 6.07 -58.92 -17.74
C MET A 1 6.90 -57.70 -17.39
N VAL A 2 6.81 -56.65 -18.21
CA VAL A 2 7.55 -55.41 -17.99
C VAL A 2 6.66 -54.50 -17.15
N SER A 3 7.07 -54.23 -15.92
CA SER A 3 6.44 -53.27 -15.02
C SER A 3 6.65 -51.85 -15.56
N ALA A 4 5.54 -51.14 -15.82
CA ALA A 4 5.56 -49.74 -16.23
C ALA A 4 6.09 -48.85 -15.09
N PRO A 5 6.88 -47.81 -15.38
CA PRO A 5 7.22 -46.82 -14.37
C PRO A 5 5.97 -45.96 -14.09
N SER A 6 5.58 -45.94 -12.82
CA SER A 6 4.60 -45.01 -12.26
C SER A 6 4.95 -43.58 -12.65
N SER A 7 4.01 -42.90 -13.31
CA SER A 7 4.13 -41.50 -13.71
C SER A 7 4.48 -40.65 -12.50
N ILE A 8 5.71 -40.13 -12.49
CA ILE A 8 6.12 -39.06 -11.59
C ILE A 8 5.17 -37.90 -11.88
N ARG A 9 4.21 -37.66 -10.98
CA ARG A 9 3.44 -36.42 -10.99
C ARG A 9 4.47 -35.30 -11.05
N SER A 10 4.46 -34.53 -12.14
CA SER A 10 5.23 -33.30 -12.24
C SER A 10 4.95 -32.51 -10.96
N LEU A 11 5.96 -32.37 -10.09
CA LEU A 11 5.90 -31.44 -8.98
C LEU A 11 5.71 -30.08 -9.64
N SER A 12 4.50 -29.52 -9.51
CA SER A 12 4.18 -28.21 -10.06
C SER A 12 5.21 -27.23 -9.52
N GLN A 13 6.02 -26.65 -10.40
CA GLN A 13 7.08 -25.73 -10.00
C GLN A 13 6.47 -24.58 -9.20
N GLU A 14 6.81 -24.51 -7.92
CA GLU A 14 6.36 -23.43 -7.05
C GLU A 14 7.09 -22.13 -7.42
N MET A 15 6.32 -21.05 -7.48
CA MET A 15 6.83 -19.72 -7.79
C MET A 15 6.69 -18.83 -6.57
N LYS A 16 7.76 -18.15 -6.19
CA LYS A 16 7.72 -17.15 -5.13
C LYS A 16 6.95 -15.91 -5.61
N CYS A 17 6.00 -15.46 -4.79
CA CYS A 17 5.27 -14.22 -4.99
C CYS A 17 5.43 -13.33 -3.76
N THR A 18 5.88 -12.10 -3.97
CA THR A 18 6.05 -11.06 -2.96
C THR A 18 5.00 -9.97 -3.17
N ILE A 19 4.30 -9.60 -2.10
CA ILE A 19 3.35 -8.49 -2.09
C ILE A 19 3.89 -7.41 -1.16
N ARG A 20 4.14 -6.23 -1.73
CA ARG A 20 4.43 -5.02 -0.94
C ARG A 20 3.14 -4.41 -0.43
N LEU A 21 3.05 -4.26 0.88
CA LEU A 21 1.89 -3.73 1.58
C LEU A 21 1.87 -2.19 1.52
N LEU A 22 0.93 -1.57 2.24
CA LEU A 22 0.70 -0.13 2.20
C LEU A 22 1.74 0.65 3.01
N ASP A 23 2.24 0.06 4.09
CA ASP A 23 3.34 0.52 4.96
C ASP A 23 4.74 0.17 4.42
N ASP A 24 4.83 -0.29 3.17
CA ASP A 24 6.06 -0.77 2.51
C ASP A 24 6.69 -2.05 3.09
N SER A 25 6.07 -2.68 4.10
CA SER A 25 6.42 -4.05 4.48
C SER A 25 6.09 -5.04 3.35
N GLU A 26 6.70 -6.22 3.39
CA GLU A 26 6.52 -7.25 2.36
C GLU A 26 6.10 -8.58 2.98
N ILE A 27 5.08 -9.20 2.38
CA ILE A 27 4.73 -10.60 2.64
C ILE A 27 5.07 -11.45 1.42
N SER A 28 5.49 -12.68 1.65
CA SER A 28 5.86 -13.61 0.58
C SER A 28 5.15 -14.95 0.76
N CYS A 29 4.76 -15.55 -0.36
CA CYS A 29 4.18 -16.89 -0.40
C CYS A 29 4.65 -17.65 -1.64
N HIS A 30 4.41 -18.95 -1.68
CA HIS A 30 4.64 -19.79 -2.86
C HIS A 30 3.29 -20.10 -3.51
N ILE A 31 3.26 -20.00 -4.84
CA ILE A 31 2.07 -20.28 -5.65
C ILE A 31 2.38 -21.33 -6.71
N GLN A 32 1.36 -22.06 -7.13
CA GLN A 32 1.42 -22.96 -8.28
C GLN A 32 0.92 -22.25 -9.54
N LYS A 33 1.14 -22.85 -10.70
CA LYS A 33 0.77 -22.27 -12.00
C LYS A 33 -0.74 -22.00 -12.10
N GLU A 34 -1.55 -22.84 -11.49
CA GLU A 34 -3.01 -22.79 -11.53
C GLU A 34 -3.61 -21.88 -10.44
N THR A 35 -2.80 -21.42 -9.47
CA THR A 35 -3.26 -20.55 -8.38
C THR A 35 -3.90 -19.28 -8.91
N LYS A 36 -5.15 -19.02 -8.49
CA LYS A 36 -5.95 -17.87 -8.90
C LYS A 36 -5.61 -16.63 -8.10
N GLY A 37 -5.88 -15.44 -8.66
CA GLY A 37 -5.64 -14.17 -7.99
C GLY A 37 -6.36 -14.04 -6.64
N GLN A 38 -7.53 -14.66 -6.50
CA GLN A 38 -8.31 -14.70 -5.25
C GLN A 38 -7.48 -15.22 -4.07
N PHE A 39 -6.59 -16.20 -4.29
CA PHE A 39 -5.73 -16.75 -3.24
C PHE A 39 -4.87 -15.66 -2.57
N LEU A 40 -4.25 -14.77 -3.36
CA LEU A 40 -3.43 -13.69 -2.80
C LEU A 40 -4.28 -12.62 -2.12
N ILE A 41 -5.46 -12.33 -2.66
CA ILE A 41 -6.41 -11.38 -2.05
C ILE A 41 -6.83 -11.89 -0.68
N ASP A 42 -7.24 -13.16 -0.60
CA ASP A 42 -7.63 -13.79 0.67
C ASP A 42 -6.45 -13.87 1.64
N HIS A 43 -5.25 -14.18 1.14
CA HIS A 43 -4.04 -14.23 1.96
C HIS A 43 -3.76 -12.89 2.66
N ILE A 44 -3.83 -11.77 1.94
CA ILE A 44 -3.66 -10.42 2.53
C ILE A 44 -4.82 -10.07 3.46
N CYS A 45 -6.05 -10.36 3.06
CA CYS A 45 -7.22 -10.07 3.89
C CYS A 45 -7.15 -10.83 5.21
N ASN A 46 -6.70 -12.08 5.21
CA ASN A 46 -6.52 -12.88 6.41
C ASN A 46 -5.34 -12.38 7.25
N TYR A 47 -4.22 -12.00 6.62
CA TYR A 47 -3.08 -11.40 7.31
C TYR A 47 -3.48 -10.18 8.14
N TYR A 48 -4.32 -9.30 7.57
CA TYR A 48 -4.83 -8.12 8.25
C TYR A 48 -6.09 -8.36 9.10
N SER A 49 -6.75 -9.52 8.99
CA SER A 49 -8.13 -9.71 9.46
C SER A 49 -9.11 -8.64 8.91
N LEU A 50 -8.93 -8.27 7.64
CA LEU A 50 -9.65 -7.17 6.98
C LEU A 50 -11.11 -7.55 6.68
N LEU A 51 -12.06 -6.78 7.22
CA LEU A 51 -13.50 -6.99 7.00
C LEU A 51 -14.04 -6.22 5.79
N GLU A 52 -13.69 -4.93 5.66
CA GLU A 52 -14.15 -4.05 4.57
C GLU A 52 -13.22 -4.15 3.35
N LYS A 53 -13.17 -5.33 2.73
CA LYS A 53 -12.18 -5.70 1.69
C LYS A 53 -12.37 -4.97 0.36
N ASP A 54 -13.60 -4.51 0.07
CA ASP A 54 -14.02 -4.02 -1.25
C ASP A 54 -13.24 -2.78 -1.72
N TYR A 55 -12.59 -2.05 -0.82
CA TYR A 55 -11.79 -0.87 -1.16
C TYR A 55 -10.43 -1.21 -1.76
N PHE A 56 -9.94 -2.44 -1.59
CA PHE A 56 -8.55 -2.79 -1.84
C PHE A 56 -8.39 -3.77 -2.99
N GLY A 57 -7.16 -3.86 -3.48
CA GLY A 57 -6.78 -4.83 -4.50
C GLY A 57 -5.28 -5.03 -4.58
N ILE A 58 -4.88 -6.00 -5.40
CA ILE A 58 -3.48 -6.24 -5.72
C ILE A 58 -3.21 -5.69 -7.10
N ARG A 59 -2.16 -4.88 -7.22
CA ARG A 59 -1.72 -4.25 -8.47
C ARG A 59 -0.33 -4.74 -8.83
N TYR A 60 -0.10 -5.00 -10.11
CA TYR A 60 1.22 -5.30 -10.66
C TYR A 60 1.60 -4.30 -11.77
N VAL A 61 2.86 -4.35 -12.19
CA VAL A 61 3.39 -3.56 -13.31
C VAL A 61 3.92 -4.55 -14.35
N ASP A 62 3.49 -4.39 -15.59
CA ASP A 62 3.99 -5.24 -16.68
C ASP A 62 5.32 -4.71 -17.25
N PRO A 63 6.01 -5.47 -18.13
CA PRO A 63 7.27 -5.04 -18.74
C PRO A 63 7.14 -3.72 -19.52
N GLU A 64 5.94 -3.39 -20.02
CA GLU A 64 5.61 -2.13 -20.70
C GLU A 64 5.32 -0.97 -19.73
N LYS A 65 5.61 -1.15 -18.44
CA LYS A 65 5.39 -0.19 -17.34
C LYS A 65 3.92 0.19 -17.12
N GLN A 66 2.99 -0.61 -17.61
CA GLN A 66 1.56 -0.41 -17.40
C GLN A 66 1.12 -1.04 -16.09
N ARG A 67 0.16 -0.36 -15.43
CA ARG A 67 -0.36 -0.79 -14.13
C ARG A 67 -1.62 -1.60 -14.33
N HIS A 68 -1.67 -2.79 -13.76
CA HIS A 68 -2.81 -3.71 -13.87
C HIS A 68 -3.29 -4.13 -12.49
N TRP A 69 -4.60 -4.31 -12.35
CA TRP A 69 -5.20 -4.93 -11.18
C TRP A 69 -5.27 -6.44 -11.39
N LEU A 70 -4.86 -7.21 -10.38
CA LEU A 70 -4.98 -8.65 -10.37
C LEU A 70 -6.47 -9.03 -10.38
N GLU A 71 -6.85 -9.84 -11.35
CA GLU A 71 -8.19 -10.39 -11.48
C GLU A 71 -8.33 -11.63 -10.58
N PRO A 72 -9.35 -11.68 -9.70
CA PRO A 72 -9.46 -12.76 -8.72
C PRO A 72 -9.69 -14.14 -9.35
N ASN A 73 -10.46 -14.19 -10.44
CA ASN A 73 -10.92 -15.43 -11.06
C ASN A 73 -9.93 -16.04 -12.06
N LYS A 74 -8.85 -15.33 -12.41
CA LYS A 74 -7.84 -15.79 -13.36
C LYS A 74 -6.60 -16.30 -12.61
N SER A 75 -5.91 -17.27 -13.21
CA SER A 75 -4.61 -17.73 -12.71
C SER A 75 -3.63 -16.55 -12.68
N ILE A 76 -2.82 -16.47 -11.63
CA ILE A 76 -1.80 -15.42 -11.47
C ILE A 76 -0.77 -15.54 -12.59
N SER A 77 -0.27 -16.75 -12.86
CA SER A 77 0.75 -16.99 -13.89
C SER A 77 0.30 -16.59 -15.29
N LYS A 78 -1.02 -16.67 -15.59
CA LYS A 78 -1.61 -16.23 -16.86
C LYS A 78 -1.77 -14.71 -16.98
N GLN A 79 -1.79 -13.99 -15.86
CA GLN A 79 -1.92 -12.53 -15.83
C GLN A 79 -0.56 -11.84 -15.83
N MET A 80 0.43 -12.48 -15.20
CA MET A 80 1.80 -11.99 -15.15
C MET A 80 2.48 -12.18 -16.49
N LYS A 81 2.88 -11.08 -17.13
CA LYS A 81 3.69 -11.11 -18.35
C LYS A 81 5.19 -11.30 -18.06
N SER A 82 5.64 -11.01 -16.84
CA SER A 82 7.02 -11.23 -16.42
C SER A 82 7.26 -12.68 -15.98
N HIS A 83 8.52 -13.11 -15.98
CA HIS A 83 8.92 -14.37 -15.36
C HIS A 83 8.97 -14.23 -13.82
N PRO A 84 8.70 -15.31 -13.06
CA PRO A 84 8.86 -15.32 -11.61
C PRO A 84 10.32 -15.05 -11.19
N PRO A 85 10.58 -14.55 -9.97
CA PRO A 85 9.61 -14.28 -8.90
C PRO A 85 8.70 -13.09 -9.20
N TYR A 86 7.46 -13.15 -8.71
CA TYR A 86 6.47 -12.10 -8.94
C TYR A 86 6.49 -11.07 -7.81
N THR A 87 6.52 -9.79 -8.17
CA THR A 87 6.36 -8.68 -7.21
C THR A 87 5.10 -7.89 -7.54
N MET A 88 4.25 -7.72 -6.55
CA MET A 88 3.00 -6.97 -6.65
C MET A 88 2.84 -6.01 -5.48
N CYS A 89 1.77 -5.21 -5.49
CA CYS A 89 1.50 -4.20 -4.48
C CYS A 89 0.04 -4.28 -4.02
N PHE A 90 -0.19 -4.35 -2.72
CA PHE A 90 -1.53 -4.18 -2.13
C PHE A 90 -1.87 -2.69 -2.06
N ARG A 91 -2.96 -2.25 -2.69
CA ARG A 91 -3.30 -0.82 -2.85
C ARG A 91 -4.81 -0.60 -2.73
N VAL A 92 -5.19 0.64 -2.46
CA VAL A 92 -6.60 1.06 -2.59
C VAL A 92 -6.98 1.09 -4.05
N LYS A 93 -8.05 0.37 -4.39
CA LYS A 93 -8.64 0.30 -5.74
C LYS A 93 -9.83 1.24 -5.87
N PHE A 94 -10.63 1.36 -4.82
CA PHE A 94 -11.80 2.23 -4.79
C PHE A 94 -11.73 3.11 -3.54
N TYR A 95 -11.66 4.41 -3.74
CA TYR A 95 -11.73 5.37 -2.64
C TYR A 95 -13.19 5.54 -2.21
N PRO A 96 -13.49 5.51 -0.89
CA PRO A 96 -14.85 5.71 -0.43
C PRO A 96 -15.30 7.14 -0.71
N HIS A 97 -16.53 7.30 -1.22
CA HIS A 97 -17.14 8.62 -1.39
C HIS A 97 -17.35 9.33 -0.05
N GLU A 98 -17.61 8.56 1.02
CA GLU A 98 -17.82 9.06 2.37
C GLU A 98 -16.86 8.34 3.34
N PRO A 99 -15.61 8.82 3.49
CA PRO A 99 -14.61 8.17 4.35
C PRO A 99 -15.05 8.03 5.82
N LEU A 100 -15.91 8.93 6.30
CA LEU A 100 -16.46 8.91 7.66
C LEU A 100 -17.42 7.75 7.92
N LYS A 101 -17.91 7.06 6.87
CA LYS A 101 -18.77 5.88 7.01
C LYS A 101 -18.01 4.57 7.16
N ILE A 102 -16.68 4.60 6.97
CA ILE A 102 -15.82 3.43 7.18
C ILE A 102 -15.85 3.07 8.66
N LYS A 103 -16.25 1.83 8.96
CA LYS A 103 -16.49 1.39 10.35
C LYS A 103 -15.21 0.91 11.01
N GLU A 104 -14.40 0.16 10.29
CA GLU A 104 -13.20 -0.45 10.86
C GLU A 104 -12.05 0.56 10.91
N GLU A 105 -11.42 0.64 12.08
CA GLU A 105 -10.24 1.49 12.29
C GLU A 105 -9.09 1.09 11.37
N LEU A 106 -8.88 -0.22 11.21
CA LEU A 106 -7.88 -0.76 10.31
C LEU A 106 -8.10 -0.30 8.87
N THR A 107 -9.35 -0.29 8.38
CA THR A 107 -9.66 0.19 7.02
C THR A 107 -9.32 1.67 6.88
N ARG A 108 -9.66 2.50 7.88
CA ARG A 108 -9.30 3.94 7.89
C ARG A 108 -7.79 4.12 7.88
N TYR A 109 -7.06 3.35 8.67
CA TYR A 109 -5.60 3.39 8.73
C TYR A 109 -4.97 3.00 7.38
N LEU A 110 -5.42 1.92 6.75
CA LEU A 110 -4.92 1.52 5.43
C LEU A 110 -5.23 2.56 4.34
N LEU A 111 -6.42 3.19 4.39
CA LEU A 111 -6.74 4.32 3.52
C LEU A 111 -5.80 5.51 3.75
N TYR A 112 -5.51 5.85 5.01
CA TYR A 112 -4.55 6.88 5.37
C TYR A 112 -3.15 6.58 4.79
N LEU A 113 -2.64 5.36 4.96
CA LEU A 113 -1.34 4.97 4.41
C LEU A 113 -1.27 5.13 2.88
N GLN A 114 -2.36 4.79 2.19
CA GLN A 114 -2.44 5.01 0.75
C GLN A 114 -2.45 6.51 0.39
N ILE A 115 -3.21 7.33 1.11
CA ILE A 115 -3.28 8.78 0.87
C ILE A 115 -1.91 9.42 1.11
N LYS A 116 -1.24 9.09 2.23
CA LYS A 116 0.14 9.52 2.54
C LYS A 116 1.08 9.17 1.40
N ARG A 117 1.01 7.94 0.88
CA ARG A 117 1.81 7.50 -0.28
C ARG A 117 1.48 8.28 -1.55
N ASP A 118 0.21 8.51 -1.84
CA ASP A 118 -0.21 9.23 -3.05
C ASP A 118 0.18 10.71 -2.99
N ILE A 119 0.18 11.33 -1.81
CA ILE A 119 0.75 12.66 -1.54
C ILE A 119 2.25 12.66 -1.84
N PHE A 120 3.00 11.73 -1.23
CA PHE A 120 4.45 11.63 -1.42
C PHE A 120 4.86 11.45 -2.88
N HIS A 121 4.09 10.68 -3.65
CA HIS A 121 4.33 10.49 -5.08
C HIS A 121 3.72 11.57 -5.98
N GLY A 122 3.10 12.62 -5.43
CA GLY A 122 2.53 13.73 -6.18
C GLY A 122 1.30 13.36 -7.03
N ARG A 123 0.53 12.36 -6.59
CA ARG A 123 -0.66 11.85 -7.28
C ARG A 123 -1.94 12.56 -6.82
N LEU A 124 -1.89 13.19 -5.64
CA LEU A 124 -2.94 14.06 -5.13
C LEU A 124 -2.52 15.52 -5.29
N LEU A 125 -3.19 16.24 -6.18
CA LEU A 125 -3.02 17.68 -6.33
C LEU A 125 -3.91 18.41 -5.34
N CYS A 126 -3.34 19.35 -4.60
CA CYS A 126 -4.07 20.14 -3.62
C CYS A 126 -3.49 21.56 -3.55
N SER A 127 -4.22 22.47 -2.92
CA SER A 127 -3.75 23.84 -2.70
C SER A 127 -2.60 23.87 -1.69
N PHE A 128 -1.88 25.00 -1.58
CA PHE A 128 -0.83 25.15 -0.58
C PHE A 128 -1.36 25.00 0.86
N SER A 129 -2.55 25.54 1.14
CA SER A 129 -3.18 25.43 2.47
C SER A 129 -3.54 23.98 2.79
N ASP A 130 -4.13 23.27 1.83
CA ASP A 130 -4.50 21.86 2.03
C ASP A 130 -3.25 21.00 2.20
N ALA A 131 -2.19 21.24 1.41
CA ALA A 131 -0.92 20.54 1.58
C ALA A 131 -0.32 20.78 2.97
N ALA A 132 -0.33 22.01 3.46
CA ALA A 132 0.17 22.31 4.80
C ALA A 132 -0.65 21.61 5.89
N TYR A 133 -1.98 21.64 5.78
CA TYR A 133 -2.87 20.98 6.73
C TYR A 133 -2.71 19.45 6.72
N LEU A 134 -2.70 18.83 5.53
CA LEU A 134 -2.46 17.40 5.37
C LEU A 134 -1.08 16.98 5.90
N GLY A 135 -0.06 17.79 5.64
CA GLY A 135 1.28 17.58 6.19
C GLY A 135 1.27 17.60 7.71
N ALA A 136 0.56 18.55 8.32
CA ALA A 136 0.46 18.66 9.77
C ALA A 136 -0.33 17.50 10.38
N CYS A 137 -1.42 17.04 9.74
CA CYS A 137 -2.12 15.80 10.14
C CYS A 137 -1.20 14.57 10.08
N ILE A 138 -0.35 14.46 9.05
CA ILE A 138 0.61 13.35 8.93
C ILE A 138 1.63 13.41 10.05
N VAL A 139 2.16 14.59 10.36
CA VAL A 139 3.13 14.78 11.46
C VAL A 139 2.50 14.42 12.79
N GLN A 140 1.29 14.93 13.08
CA GLN A 140 0.53 14.59 14.29
C GLN A 140 0.32 13.07 14.43
N ALA A 141 0.01 12.38 13.32
CA ALA A 141 -0.20 10.94 13.34
C ALA A 141 1.09 10.13 13.61
N GLU A 142 2.26 10.68 13.29
CA GLU A 142 3.56 10.00 13.43
C GLU A 142 4.29 10.36 14.73
N LEU A 143 4.14 11.60 15.21
CA LEU A 143 4.85 12.15 16.37
C LEU A 143 3.97 12.33 17.60
N GLY A 144 2.65 12.37 17.44
CA GLY A 144 1.75 12.81 18.50
C GLY A 144 1.74 14.33 18.63
N ASP A 145 1.40 14.82 19.81
CA ASP A 145 1.29 16.25 20.08
C ASP A 145 2.65 16.96 20.02
N TYR A 146 2.65 18.23 19.63
CA TYR A 146 3.86 19.04 19.67
C TYR A 146 4.40 19.20 21.10
N ASP A 147 5.63 18.74 21.28
CA ASP A 147 6.49 18.98 22.45
C ASP A 147 7.73 19.82 22.06
N PRO A 148 7.98 21.01 22.65
CA PRO A 148 9.15 21.83 22.35
C PRO A 148 10.51 21.19 22.71
N ASP A 149 10.54 20.22 23.63
CA ASP A 149 11.76 19.52 24.01
C ASP A 149 12.13 18.42 23.00
N GLU A 150 11.13 17.86 22.30
CA GLU A 150 11.31 16.81 21.29
C GLU A 150 11.32 17.33 19.85
N HIS A 151 10.73 18.51 19.59
CA HIS A 151 10.54 19.07 18.25
C HIS A 151 11.36 20.35 18.02
N PRO A 152 12.67 20.22 17.72
CA PRO A 152 13.55 21.37 17.48
C PRO A 152 13.19 22.10 16.18
N ASP A 153 13.75 23.29 16.00
CA ASP A 153 13.59 24.04 14.75
C ASP A 153 13.90 23.19 13.50
N ASN A 154 12.93 23.15 12.58
CA ASN A 154 12.97 22.37 11.33
C ASN A 154 12.82 20.85 11.46
N TYR A 155 12.28 20.32 12.57
CA TYR A 155 11.96 18.88 12.71
C TYR A 155 11.14 18.30 11.54
N ILE A 156 10.36 19.13 10.84
CA ILE A 156 9.61 18.72 9.64
C ILE A 156 10.51 18.28 8.47
N SER A 157 11.73 18.82 8.36
CA SER A 157 12.64 18.51 7.25
C SER A 157 13.09 17.04 7.24
N ASP A 158 13.04 16.36 8.39
CA ASP A 158 13.33 14.93 8.50
C ASP A 158 12.19 14.05 7.91
N PHE A 159 11.00 14.63 7.75
CA PHE A 159 9.84 13.97 7.17
C PHE A 159 9.71 14.30 5.69
N LYS A 160 9.92 13.30 4.83
CA LYS A 160 9.65 13.42 3.40
C LYS A 160 8.17 13.20 3.11
N ILE A 161 7.35 14.25 3.28
CA ILE A 161 5.90 14.17 3.11
C ILE A 161 5.50 14.42 1.66
N PHE A 162 6.11 15.43 1.02
CA PHE A 162 5.79 15.84 -0.34
C PHE A 162 6.98 15.64 -1.30
N PRO A 163 6.74 15.41 -2.61
CA PRO A 163 7.81 15.27 -3.59
C PRO A 163 8.61 16.57 -3.79
N LYS A 164 7.96 17.72 -3.56
CA LYS A 164 8.58 19.06 -3.58
C LYS A 164 8.24 19.78 -2.29
N GLN A 165 8.92 19.40 -1.22
CA GLN A 165 8.76 20.02 0.08
C GLN A 165 9.64 21.28 0.17
N SER A 166 9.02 22.45 0.18
CA SER A 166 9.73 23.73 0.31
C SER A 166 9.81 24.17 1.77
N GLN A 167 10.84 24.93 2.15
CA GLN A 167 10.95 25.50 3.50
C GLN A 167 9.71 26.31 3.91
N LYS A 168 9.06 27.00 2.95
CA LYS A 168 7.81 27.72 3.22
C LYS A 168 6.68 26.77 3.64
N LEU A 169 6.59 25.60 3.00
CA LEU A 169 5.62 24.58 3.33
C LEU A 169 5.93 23.95 4.70
N GLU A 170 7.20 23.61 4.95
CA GLU A 170 7.63 23.03 6.23
C GLU A 170 7.31 23.93 7.42
N LYS A 171 7.60 25.23 7.30
CA LYS A 171 7.22 26.22 8.33
C LYS A 171 5.71 26.23 8.58
N LYS A 172 4.91 26.21 7.51
CA LYS A 172 3.45 26.21 7.65
C LYS A 172 2.91 24.94 8.28
N ILE A 173 3.50 23.78 7.96
CA ILE A 173 3.18 22.49 8.59
C ILE A 173 3.48 22.56 10.10
N ALA A 174 4.67 23.02 10.48
CA ALA A 174 5.07 23.15 11.89
C ALA A 174 4.14 24.11 12.66
N GLU A 175 3.80 25.26 12.06
CA GLU A 175 2.85 26.21 12.64
C GLU A 175 1.49 25.58 12.92
N ILE A 176 0.94 24.78 12.00
CA ILE A 176 -0.36 24.12 12.19
C ILE A 176 -0.24 23.05 13.28
N HIS A 177 0.81 22.23 13.23
CA HIS A 177 1.05 21.16 14.21
C HIS A 177 1.10 21.70 15.66
N GLN A 178 1.75 22.84 15.87
CA GLN A 178 1.88 23.47 17.19
C GLN A 178 0.56 24.03 17.77
N ASN A 179 -0.38 24.40 16.89
CA ASN A 179 -1.50 25.27 17.28
C ASN A 179 -2.88 24.64 17.13
N GLU A 180 -3.06 23.65 16.24
CA GLU A 180 -4.40 23.19 15.83
C GLU A 180 -4.80 21.78 16.32
N PHE A 181 -3.87 20.96 16.82
CA PHE A 181 -4.14 19.54 17.18
C PHE A 181 -4.07 19.21 18.67
N ARG A 182 -4.49 20.13 19.55
CA ARG A 182 -4.50 19.91 21.01
C ARG A 182 -5.75 19.18 21.52
#